data_AF-A0A7R7I539-F1
#
_entry.id   AF-A0A7R7I539-F1
#
_cell.length_a   1.000
_cell.length_b   1.000
_cell.length_c   1.000
_cell.angle_alpha   90.00
_cell.angle_beta   90.00
_cell.angle_gamma   90.00
#
_symmetry.space_group_name_H-M   'P 1'
#
loop_
_entity.id
_entity.type
_entity.pdbx_description
1 polymer ?
#
loop_
_entity_poly.entity_id
_entity_poly.type
_entity_poly.pdbx_seq_one_letter_code
_entity_poly.pdbx_strand_id
1 'polypeptide(L)'
;MLRMTRAELHELVWSKPMTEIARLYGVRDQHVAQACDAHEIARPRPGHWQKVEHGKSVETAALDNKNHSPEAIIIIEPAVGRPGRLQWGDEDDAAKRRAA
;
A
#
# COMPACT_ATOMS: atom_id res chain seq x y z
N MET A 1 0.65 16.01 -1.21
CA MET A 1 -0.65 15.50 -0.76
C MET A 1 -1.15 14.63 -1.88
N LEU A 2 -1.51 13.39 -1.58
CA LEU A 2 -1.90 12.41 -2.58
C LEU A 2 -3.37 12.05 -2.33
N ARG A 3 -4.25 12.35 -3.28
CA ARG A 3 -5.69 12.12 -3.17
C ARG A 3 -6.18 11.36 -4.37
N MET A 4 -6.71 10.15 -4.16
CA MET A 4 -7.24 9.30 -5.21
C MET A 4 -8.32 8.37 -4.66
N THR A 5 -9.04 7.69 -5.54
CA THR A 5 -10.04 6.69 -5.15
C THR A 5 -9.37 5.40 -4.68
N ARG A 6 -10.13 4.55 -3.97
CA ARG A 6 -9.68 3.23 -3.52
C ARG A 6 -9.27 2.35 -4.69
N ALA A 7 -10.02 2.41 -5.79
CA ALA A 7 -9.68 1.71 -7.03
C ALA A 7 -8.33 2.18 -7.60
N GLU A 8 -8.14 3.49 -7.72
CA GLU A 8 -6.88 4.06 -8.21
C GLU A 8 -5.69 3.72 -7.32
N LEU A 9 -5.84 3.78 -5.99
CA LEU A 9 -4.75 3.44 -5.07
C LEU A 9 -4.35 1.96 -5.22
N HIS A 10 -5.32 1.08 -5.39
CA HIS A 10 -5.06 -0.31 -5.66
C HIS A 10 -4.34 -0.51 -6.99
N GLU A 11 -4.86 0.02 -8.10
CA GLU A 11 -4.19 -0.07 -9.40
C GLU A 11 -2.76 0.46 -9.34
N LEU A 12 -2.55 1.57 -8.64
CA LEU A 12 -1.22 2.15 -8.46
C LEU A 12 -0.30 1.22 -7.67
N VAL A 13 -0.78 0.64 -6.56
CA VAL A 13 -0.06 -0.34 -5.72
C VAL A 13 0.09 -1.70 -6.41
N TRP A 14 -0.59 -1.98 -7.52
CA TRP A 14 -0.38 -3.17 -8.35
C TRP A 14 0.42 -2.88 -9.63
N SER A 15 0.58 -1.61 -10.00
CA SER A 15 1.43 -1.17 -11.09
C SER A 15 2.88 -0.86 -10.66
N LYS A 16 3.06 -0.27 -9.47
CA LYS A 16 4.37 0.20 -8.99
C LYS A 16 4.64 -0.11 -7.51
N PRO A 17 5.91 -0.33 -7.11
CA PRO A 17 6.25 -0.51 -5.71
C PRO A 17 5.98 0.78 -4.91
N MET A 18 5.53 0.62 -3.66
CA MET A 18 5.21 1.73 -2.75
C MET A 18 6.37 2.70 -2.55
N THR A 19 7.61 2.21 -2.62
CA THR A 19 8.82 3.04 -2.56
C THR A 19 8.95 3.99 -3.74
N GLU A 20 8.55 3.56 -4.95
CA GLU A 20 8.51 4.43 -6.12
C GLU A 20 7.34 5.42 -6.03
N ILE A 21 6.15 4.94 -5.64
CA ILE A 21 4.98 5.80 -5.39
C ILE A 21 5.33 6.91 -4.39
N ALA A 22 5.94 6.53 -3.26
CA ALA A 22 6.40 7.46 -2.23
C ALA A 22 7.32 8.54 -2.79
N ARG A 23 8.30 8.15 -3.61
CA ARG A 23 9.23 9.08 -4.27
C ARG A 23 8.55 9.99 -5.28
N LEU A 24 7.64 9.46 -6.10
CA LEU A 24 6.93 10.22 -7.13
C LEU A 24 6.01 11.29 -6.53
N TYR A 25 5.30 10.95 -5.44
CA TYR A 25 4.30 11.83 -4.85
C TYR A 25 4.77 12.57 -3.60
N GLY A 26 6.02 12.37 -3.16
CA GLY A 26 6.57 12.99 -1.96
C GLY A 26 5.86 12.57 -0.67
N VAL A 27 5.32 11.35 -0.64
CA VAL A 27 4.66 10.74 0.53
C VAL A 27 5.58 9.70 1.17
N ARG A 28 5.26 9.24 2.37
CA ARG A 28 5.96 8.09 2.97
C ARG A 28 5.35 6.79 2.48
N ASP A 29 6.20 5.83 2.16
CA ASP A 29 5.81 4.46 1.83
C ASP A 29 4.97 3.82 2.94
N GLN A 30 5.30 4.08 4.20
CA GLN A 30 4.49 3.67 5.35
C GLN A 30 3.08 4.25 5.34
N HIS A 31 2.89 5.52 4.93
CA HIS A 31 1.55 6.11 4.84
C HIS A 31 0.73 5.47 3.71
N VAL A 32 1.39 5.08 2.61
CA VAL A 32 0.74 4.32 1.52
C VAL A 32 0.30 2.95 2.05
N ALA A 33 1.17 2.24 2.78
CA ALA A 33 0.84 0.95 3.38
C ALA A 33 -0.32 1.05 4.39
N GLN A 34 -0.30 2.07 5.25
CA GLN A 34 -1.35 2.31 6.24
C GLN A 34 -2.69 2.65 5.58
N ALA A 35 -2.68 3.43 4.51
CA ALA A 35 -3.88 3.70 3.73
C ALA A 35 -4.43 2.41 3.08
N CYS A 36 -3.58 1.52 2.57
CA CYS A 36 -4.03 0.22 2.08
C CYS A 36 -4.67 -0.61 3.19
N ASP A 37 -4.05 -0.68 4.37
CA ASP A 37 -4.57 -1.45 5.51
C ASP A 37 -5.89 -0.88 6.03
N ALA A 38 -6.01 0.44 6.14
CA ALA A 38 -7.23 1.12 6.59
C ALA A 38 -8.43 0.98 5.63
N HIS A 39 -8.17 0.72 4.35
CA HIS A 39 -9.19 0.56 3.31
C HIS A 39 -9.32 -0.89 2.80
N GLU A 40 -8.71 -1.84 3.52
CA GLU A 40 -8.67 -3.27 3.20
C GLU A 40 -8.26 -3.56 1.76
N ILE A 41 -7.30 -2.80 1.26
CA ILE A 41 -6.77 -2.95 -0.10
C ILE A 41 -5.76 -4.09 -0.10
N ALA A 42 -6.02 -5.11 -0.91
CA ALA A 42 -5.10 -6.21 -1.12
C ALA A 42 -3.76 -5.70 -1.67
N ARG A 43 -2.68 -5.96 -0.93
CA ARG A 43 -1.31 -5.58 -1.33
C ARG A 43 -0.61 -6.75 -2.02
N PRO A 44 0.26 -6.48 -3.01
CA PRO A 44 1.07 -7.52 -3.61
C PRO A 44 2.01 -8.15 -2.56
N ARG A 45 2.16 -9.48 -2.61
CA ARG A 45 3.06 -10.20 -1.69
C ARG A 45 4.51 -9.70 -1.83
N PRO A 46 5.32 -9.74 -0.76
CA PRO A 46 6.74 -9.45 -0.87
C PRO A 46 7.39 -10.36 -1.94
N GLY A 47 8.12 -9.76 -2.88
CA GLY A 47 8.69 -10.44 -4.05
C GLY A 47 7.81 -10.44 -5.32
N HIS A 48 6.57 -9.93 -5.26
CA HIS A 48 5.76 -9.70 -6.46
C HIS A 48 6.48 -8.79 -7.46
N TRP A 49 6.99 -7.65 -7.01
CA TRP A 49 7.69 -6.68 -7.87
C TRP A 49 8.94 -7.23 -8.51
N GLN A 50 9.68 -8.09 -7.79
CA GLN A 50 10.82 -8.78 -8.37
C GLN A 50 10.36 -9.64 -9.56
N LYS A 51 9.21 -10.34 -9.46
CA LYS A 51 8.67 -11.11 -10.58
C LYS A 51 8.23 -10.21 -11.75
N VAL A 52 7.59 -9.07 -11.45
CA VAL A 52 7.16 -8.08 -12.47
C VAL A 52 8.37 -7.50 -13.21
N GLU A 53 9.42 -7.07 -12.50
CA GLU A 53 10.66 -6.56 -13.10
C GLU A 53 11.34 -7.60 -14.00
N HIS A 54 11.24 -8.88 -13.67
CA HIS A 54 11.76 -9.98 -14.50
C HIS A 54 10.82 -10.36 -15.65
N GLY A 55 9.78 -9.55 -15.94
CA GLY A 55 8.87 -9.73 -17.07
C GLY A 55 7.90 -10.91 -16.91
N LYS A 56 7.67 -11.40 -15.70
CA LYS A 56 6.68 -12.47 -15.47
C LYS A 56 5.28 -11.87 -15.38
N SER A 57 4.32 -12.50 -16.04
CA SER A 57 2.90 -12.20 -15.87
C SER A 57 2.52 -12.43 -14.41
N VAL A 58 1.97 -11.40 -13.76
CA VAL A 58 1.51 -11.52 -12.38
C VAL A 58 0.03 -11.23 -12.32
N GLU A 59 -0.69 -12.13 -11.67
CA GLU A 59 -2.12 -11.98 -11.43
C GLU A 59 -2.32 -10.91 -10.34
N THR A 60 -3.02 -9.85 -10.69
CA THR A 60 -3.46 -8.82 -9.75
C THR A 60 -4.63 -9.36 -8.95
N ALA A 61 -4.60 -9.24 -7.62
CA ALA A 61 -5.79 -9.57 -6.83
C ALA A 61 -6.91 -8.59 -7.21
N ALA A 62 -8.13 -9.08 -7.36
CA ALA A 62 -9.27 -8.21 -7.59
C ALA A 62 -9.61 -7.44 -6.31
N LEU A 63 -10.01 -6.18 -6.46
CA LEU A 63 -10.57 -5.39 -5.36
C LEU A 63 -11.85 -6.03 -4.84
N ASP A 64 -11.84 -6.48 -3.59
CA ASP A 64 -13.05 -6.86 -2.90
C ASP A 64 -13.85 -5.61 -2.50
N ASN A 65 -15.09 -5.50 -2.99
CA ASN A 65 -16.02 -4.40 -2.70
C ASN A 65 -16.95 -4.70 -1.50
N LYS A 66 -16.60 -5.67 -0.64
CA LYS A 66 -17.48 -6.10 0.46
C LYS A 66 -17.62 -5.03 1.56
N ASN A 67 -16.52 -4.38 1.93
CA ASN A 67 -16.47 -3.47 3.08
C ASN A 67 -16.26 -2.00 2.70
N HIS A 68 -15.63 -1.71 1.56
CA HIS A 68 -15.41 -0.34 1.09
C HIS A 68 -15.82 -0.20 -0.38
N SER A 69 -16.40 0.96 -0.74
CA SER A 69 -16.75 1.28 -2.12
C SER A 69 -15.48 1.61 -2.94
N PRO A 70 -15.42 1.27 -4.24
CA PRO A 70 -14.29 1.65 -5.10
C PRO A 70 -14.14 3.17 -5.23
N GLU A 71 -15.24 3.93 -5.16
CA GLU A 71 -15.22 5.41 -5.14
C GLU A 71 -14.80 6.05 -3.80
N ALA A 72 -14.43 5.25 -2.78
CA ALA A 72 -13.95 5.81 -1.52
C ALA A 72 -12.68 6.65 -1.74
N ILE A 73 -12.72 7.90 -1.30
CA ILE A 73 -11.61 8.84 -1.50
C ILE A 73 -10.58 8.64 -0.39
N ILE A 74 -9.35 8.33 -0.80
CA ILE A 74 -8.20 8.11 0.09
C ILE A 74 -7.28 9.32 -0.02
N ILE A 75 -6.90 9.86 1.13
CA ILE A 75 -6.00 11.02 1.23
C ILE A 75 -4.76 10.59 2.01
N ILE A 76 -3.61 10.60 1.35
CA ILE A 76 -2.30 10.29 1.92
C ILE A 76 -1.52 11.61 2.05
N GLU A 77 -1.26 11.99 3.28
CA GLU A 77 -0.57 13.23 3.64
C GLU A 77 0.91 13.20 3.19
N PRO A 78 1.43 14.29 2.60
CA PRO A 78 2.82 14.40 2.19
C PRO A 78 3.75 14.49 3.40
N ALA A 79 5.02 14.10 3.20
CA ALA A 79 6.04 14.18 4.23
C ALA A 79 6.53 15.63 4.42
N VAL A 80 5.68 16.55 4.89
CA VAL A 80 6.14 17.89 5.31
C VAL A 80 6.93 17.75 6.61
N GLY A 81 8.05 18.48 6.73
CA GLY A 81 9.05 18.36 7.81
C GLY A 81 8.48 18.25 9.22
N ARG A 82 9.06 17.34 10.02
CA ARG A 82 8.59 16.85 11.33
C ARG A 82 8.24 17.98 12.32
N PRO A 83 7.36 17.70 13.29
CA PRO A 83 7.93 17.24 14.57
C PRO A 83 7.20 16.04 15.17
N GLY A 84 7.98 15.16 15.81
CA GLY A 84 7.47 14.28 16.87
C GLY A 84 6.75 13.01 16.43
N ARG A 85 7.42 11.87 16.62
CA ARG A 85 6.87 10.57 17.02
C ARG A 85 5.32 10.48 17.03
N LEU A 86 4.71 10.04 15.93
CA LEU A 86 3.39 9.43 15.96
C LEU A 86 3.60 7.92 16.14
N GLN A 87 3.52 7.47 17.40
CA GLN A 87 3.32 6.06 17.71
C GLN A 87 1.87 5.74 17.36
N TRP A 88 1.62 4.65 16.64
CA TRP A 88 0.31 4.01 16.69
C TRP A 88 0.49 2.49 16.62
N GLY A 89 0.30 1.86 17.79
CA GLY A 89 -0.34 0.57 18.00
C GLY A 89 0.33 -0.66 17.42
N ASP A 90 1.03 -1.39 18.29
CA ASP A 90 1.08 -2.85 18.29
C ASP A 90 -0.33 -3.49 18.20
N GLU A 91 -0.37 -4.79 17.85
CA GLU A 91 -1.53 -5.73 17.71
C GLU A 91 -2.09 -5.85 16.26
N ASP A 92 -2.08 -7.00 15.57
CA ASP A 92 -1.98 -8.39 16.03
C ASP A 92 -1.43 -9.34 14.95
N ASP A 93 -0.61 -10.27 15.43
CA ASP A 93 -0.23 -11.61 14.95
C ASP A 93 -0.62 -12.11 13.54
N ALA A 94 0.39 -12.43 12.70
CA ALA A 94 0.44 -13.74 12.03
C ALA A 94 1.80 -14.03 11.39
N ALA A 95 2.45 -15.06 11.95
CA ALA A 95 3.35 -15.99 11.25
C ALA A 95 4.80 -15.55 10.98
N LYS A 96 5.54 -15.38 12.07
CA LYS A 96 6.94 -15.81 12.11
C LYS A 96 7.00 -17.33 12.17
N ARG A 97 7.33 -17.99 11.06
CA ARG A 97 8.15 -19.22 11.09
C ARG A 97 9.16 -19.21 9.95
N ARG A 98 10.37 -18.81 10.31
CA ARG A 98 11.61 -19.26 9.65
C ARG A 98 11.78 -20.76 9.90
N ALA A 99 12.31 -21.48 8.93
CA ALA A 99 13.31 -22.54 9.06
C ALA A 99 13.80 -22.78 7.62
N ALA A 100 15.08 -22.57 7.29
CA ALA A 100 16.25 -23.36 7.70
C ALA A 100 16.13 -24.79 7.15
#